data_AF-A0A248UPK9-F1
#
_entry.id   AF-A0A248UPK9-F1
#
_cell.length_a   1.000
_cell.length_b   1.000
_cell.length_c   1.000
_cell.angle_alpha   90.00
_cell.angle_beta   90.00
_cell.angle_gamma   90.00
#
_symmetry.space_group_name_H-M   'P 1'
#
loop_
_entity.id
_entity.type
_entity.pdbx_description
1 polymer ?
#
loop_
_entity_poly.entity_id
_entity_poly.type
_entity_poly.pdbx_seq_one_letter_code
_entity_poly.pdbx_strand_id
1 'polypeptide(L)'
;MGILGAFAGSGLGLIILHGEPVVTISEHELVVTRGEKRRSFARTQVSTATVVGKKLVIKNPRSVELLYLKVNEPENVAKALREKGWGER
;
A
#
# COMPACT_ATOMS: atom_id res chain seq x y z
N MET A 1 -24.61 -14.76 3.62
CA MET A 1 -24.11 -16.09 3.25
C MET A 1 -23.31 -15.95 1.97
N GLY A 2 -22.04 -16.39 1.97
CA GLY A 2 -21.18 -16.38 0.79
C GLY A 2 -19.72 -16.05 1.13
N ILE A 3 -18.99 -17.01 1.69
CA ILE A 3 -17.52 -17.01 1.75
C ILE A 3 -17.03 -17.87 0.56
N LEU A 4 -16.22 -17.30 -0.32
CA LEU A 4 -15.44 -17.92 -1.40
C LEU A 4 -14.41 -16.86 -1.80
N GLY A 5 -13.10 -17.07 -1.84
CA GLY A 5 -12.24 -18.22 -1.59
C GLY A 5 -10.81 -17.67 -1.55
N ALA A 6 -9.93 -18.42 -0.91
CA ALA A 6 -8.62 -17.97 -0.47
C ALA A 6 -7.49 -18.40 -1.44
N PHE A 7 -6.34 -17.72 -1.26
CA PHE A 7 -4.96 -18.09 -1.64
C PHE A 7 -4.50 -18.01 -3.11
N ALA A 8 -3.49 -17.16 -3.34
CA ALA A 8 -2.35 -17.47 -4.21
C ALA A 8 -1.11 -16.63 -3.84
N GLY A 9 -0.04 -17.31 -3.38
CA GLY A 9 1.35 -16.92 -3.66
C GLY A 9 2.09 -16.03 -2.65
N SER A 10 2.93 -16.67 -1.83
CA SER A 10 4.25 -16.16 -1.42
C SER A 10 4.30 -14.86 -0.60
N GLY A 11 4.20 -15.00 0.73
CA GLY A 11 4.86 -14.07 1.68
C GLY A 11 4.24 -12.69 1.87
N LEU A 12 2.99 -12.47 1.47
CA LEU A 12 2.33 -11.17 1.60
C LEU A 12 0.99 -11.34 2.34
N GLY A 13 0.93 -10.80 3.56
CA GLY A 13 -0.29 -10.74 4.35
C GLY A 13 -1.36 -9.94 3.60
N LEU A 14 -2.51 -10.58 3.34
CA LEU A 14 -3.59 -10.02 2.54
C LEU A 14 -4.87 -10.13 3.38
N ILE A 15 -5.36 -9.01 3.92
CA ILE A 15 -6.66 -8.93 4.60
C ILE A 15 -7.63 -8.30 3.61
N ILE A 16 -8.67 -9.04 3.22
CA ILE A 16 -9.72 -8.59 2.31
C ILE A 16 -10.94 -8.19 3.16
N LEU A 17 -11.20 -6.90 3.29
CA LEU A 17 -12.43 -6.34 3.87
C LEU A 17 -13.13 -5.47 2.82
N HIS A 18 -14.40 -5.79 2.53
CA HIS A 18 -15.21 -5.10 1.52
C HIS A 18 -15.20 -3.56 1.72
N GLY A 19 -14.73 -2.83 0.71
CA GLY A 19 -14.71 -1.35 0.69
C GLY A 19 -13.48 -0.70 1.31
N GLU A 20 -12.63 -1.48 1.98
CA GLU A 20 -11.41 -0.99 2.62
C GLU A 20 -10.23 -1.01 1.63
N PRO A 21 -9.35 0.00 1.68
CA PRO A 21 -8.20 0.03 0.80
C PRO A 21 -7.15 -0.99 1.24
N VAL A 22 -6.87 -1.96 0.38
CA VAL A 22 -5.78 -2.93 0.51
C VAL A 22 -4.53 -2.33 -0.11
N VAL A 23 -3.43 -2.34 0.64
CA VAL A 23 -2.12 -1.86 0.18
C VAL A 23 -1.17 -3.05 0.12
N THR A 24 -0.76 -3.42 -1.10
CA THR A 24 0.26 -4.45 -1.33
C THR A 24 1.61 -3.77 -1.55
N ILE A 25 2.60 -4.17 -0.76
CA ILE A 25 3.92 -3.54 -0.73
C ILE A 25 4.97 -4.59 -1.12
N SER A 26 5.64 -4.37 -2.24
CA SER A 26 6.78 -5.18 -2.69
C SER A 26 8.01 -4.29 -2.83
N GLU A 27 9.20 -4.84 -3.10
CA GLU A 27 10.41 -4.03 -3.28
C GLU A 27 10.37 -3.13 -4.53
N HIS A 28 9.57 -3.51 -5.54
CA HIS A 28 9.54 -2.87 -6.86
C HIS A 28 8.25 -2.09 -7.14
N GLU A 29 7.17 -2.42 -6.44
CA GLU A 29 5.84 -1.87 -6.72
C GLU A 29 5.03 -1.70 -5.42
N LEU A 30 4.27 -0.60 -5.36
CA LEU A 30 3.17 -0.40 -4.43
C LEU A 30 1.85 -0.51 -5.19
N VAL A 31 0.96 -1.38 -4.74
CA VAL A 31 -0.39 -1.50 -5.33
C VAL A 31 -1.42 -1.15 -4.26
N VAL A 32 -2.31 -0.25 -4.62
CA VAL A 32 -3.42 0.17 -3.77
C VAL A 32 -4.73 -0.20 -4.46
N THR A 33 -5.50 -1.06 -3.82
CA THR A 33 -6.79 -1.55 -4.32
C THR A 33 -7.89 -1.12 -3.38
N ARG A 34 -8.93 -0.46 -3.90
CA ARG A 34 -10.12 -0.06 -3.13
C ARG A 34 -11.37 -0.34 -3.96
N GLY A 35 -12.09 -1.40 -3.60
CA GLY A 35 -13.16 -1.94 -4.44
C GLY A 35 -12.60 -2.31 -5.82
N GLU A 36 -13.21 -1.80 -6.88
CA GLU A 36 -12.76 -2.02 -8.27
C GLU A 36 -11.60 -1.13 -8.71
N LYS A 37 -11.27 -0.09 -7.93
CA LYS A 37 -10.19 0.82 -8.28
C LYS A 37 -8.86 0.25 -7.83
N ARG A 38 -7.97 0.00 -8.78
CA ARG A 38 -6.57 -0.40 -8.55
C ARG A 38 -5.64 0.70 -9.06
N ARG A 39 -4.67 1.10 -8.23
CA ARG A 39 -3.57 1.97 -8.62
C ARG A 39 -2.25 1.30 -8.29
N SER A 40 -1.36 1.21 -9.27
CA SER A 40 0.02 0.77 -9.07
C SER A 40 0.98 1.94 -9.14
N PHE A 41 2.05 1.85 -8.36
CA PHE A 41 3.16 2.80 -8.36
C PHE A 41 4.46 2.00 -8.46
N ALA A 42 5.18 2.17 -9.56
CA ALA A 42 6.50 1.59 -9.71
C ALA A 42 7.50 2.31 -8.81
N ARG A 43 8.53 1.60 -8.35
CA ARG A 43 9.57 2.16 -7.49
C ARG A 43 10.24 3.39 -8.07
N THR A 44 10.42 3.43 -9.39
CA THR A 44 11.02 4.57 -10.10
C THR A 44 10.17 5.83 -10.09
N GLN A 45 8.86 5.70 -9.88
CA GLN A 45 7.91 6.81 -9.84
C GLN A 45 7.76 7.41 -8.43
N VAL A 46 8.25 6.69 -7.41
CA VAL A 46 8.05 7.02 -6.00
C VAL A 46 9.39 7.32 -5.36
N SER A 47 9.51 8.51 -4.79
CA SER A 47 10.65 8.86 -3.95
C SER A 47 10.47 8.35 -2.53
N THR A 48 9.26 8.52 -2.01
CA THR A 48 8.96 8.26 -0.60
C THR A 48 7.54 7.75 -0.47
N ALA A 49 7.35 6.69 0.30
CA ALA A 49 6.05 6.28 0.77
C ALA A 49 6.08 6.16 2.30
N THR A 50 5.18 6.87 2.96
CA THR A 50 5.13 6.95 4.42
C THR A 50 3.69 6.97 4.91
N VAL A 51 3.51 6.69 6.19
CA VAL A 51 2.22 6.80 6.86
C VAL A 51 2.27 7.99 7.81
N VAL A 52 1.39 8.96 7.59
CA VAL A 52 1.23 10.14 8.46
C VAL A 52 -0.11 10.02 9.18
N GLY A 53 -0.06 9.74 10.49
CA GLY A 53 -1.25 9.42 11.27
C GLY A 53 -1.91 8.13 10.75
N LYS A 54 -3.13 8.23 10.21
CA LYS A 54 -3.88 7.09 9.63
C LYS A 54 -3.88 7.08 8.11
N LYS A 55 -2.94 7.79 7.47
CA LYS A 55 -2.98 8.02 6.02
C LYS A 55 -1.67 7.62 5.35
N LEU A 56 -1.78 6.81 4.31
CA LEU A 56 -0.69 6.50 3.39
C LEU A 56 -0.50 7.67 2.44
N VAL A 57 0.73 8.17 2.40
CA VAL A 57 1.18 9.26 1.54
C VAL A 57 2.28 8.73 0.63
N ILE A 58 2.09 8.83 -0.68
CA ILE A 58 3.08 8.44 -1.69
C ILE A 58 3.50 9.69 -2.45
N LYS A 59 4.79 9.97 -2.52
CA LYS A 59 5.35 11.13 -3.22
C LYS A 59 6.31 10.70 -4.33
N ASN A 60 6.32 11.45 -5.43
CA ASN A 60 7.29 11.27 -6.50
C ASN A 60 8.63 11.98 -6.20
N PRO A 61 9.68 11.81 -7.05
CA PRO A 61 10.97 12.49 -6.90
C PRO A 61 10.94 14.02 -6.95
N ARG A 62 9.82 14.62 -7.38
CA ARG A 62 9.59 16.07 -7.36
C ARG A 62 8.79 16.51 -6.13
N SER A 63 8.68 15.64 -5.12
CA SER A 63 7.90 15.85 -3.90
C SER A 63 6.40 16.07 -4.12
N VAL A 64 5.87 15.71 -5.30
CA VAL A 64 4.43 15.78 -5.60
C VAL A 64 3.74 14.56 -5.02
N GLU A 65 2.63 14.79 -4.32
CA GLU A 65 1.78 13.74 -3.76
C GLU A 65 1.02 13.01 -4.89
N LEU A 66 1.30 11.72 -5.03
CA LEU A 66 0.63 10.82 -5.98
C LEU A 66 -0.60 10.13 -5.37
N LEU A 67 -0.56 9.92 -4.05
CA LEU A 67 -1.64 9.28 -3.31
C LEU A 67 -1.71 9.80 -1.88
N TYR A 68 -2.94 10.02 -1.45
CA TYR A 68 -3.29 10.31 -0.06
C TYR A 68 -4.55 9.54 0.31
N LEU A 69 -4.39 8.52 1.16
CA LEU A 69 -5.45 7.57 1.43
C LEU A 69 -5.46 7.14 2.89
N LYS A 70 -6.64 7.10 3.50
CA LYS A 70 -6.80 6.53 4.84
C LYS A 70 -6.58 5.02 4.80
N VAL A 71 -5.71 4.50 5.67
CA VAL A 71 -5.47 3.07 5.87
C VAL A 71 -5.93 2.67 7.28
N ASN A 72 -6.44 1.45 7.43
CA ASN A 72 -6.98 0.98 8.70
C ASN A 72 -5.89 0.51 9.66
N GLU A 73 -4.82 -0.07 9.13
CA GLU A 73 -3.67 -0.56 9.89
C GLU A 73 -2.41 0.27 9.58
N PRO A 74 -2.37 1.55 9.99
CA PRO A 74 -1.27 2.45 9.65
C PRO A 74 0.09 1.94 10.14
N GLU A 75 0.13 1.27 11.29
CA GLU A 75 1.36 0.73 11.87
C GLU A 75 1.92 -0.45 11.05
N ASN A 76 1.05 -1.38 10.63
CA ASN A 76 1.43 -2.51 9.79
C ASN A 76 1.91 -2.04 8.41
N VAL A 77 1.21 -1.06 7.83
CA VAL A 77 1.61 -0.44 6.55
C VAL A 77 2.95 0.29 6.70
N ALA A 78 3.15 1.09 7.76
CA ALA A 78 4.41 1.78 8.01
C ALA A 78 5.58 0.81 8.19
N LYS A 79 5.36 -0.28 8.92
CA LYS A 79 6.35 -1.35 9.12
C LYS A 79 6.72 -2.00 7.80
N ALA A 80 5.73 -2.43 7.00
CA ALA A 80 5.96 -3.05 5.71
C ALA A 80 6.69 -2.11 4.73
N LEU A 81 6.35 -0.81 4.71
CA LEU A 81 7.08 0.18 3.91
C LEU A 81 8.56 0.27 4.31
N ARG A 82 8.86 0.27 5.61
CA ARG A 82 10.24 0.29 6.11
C ARG A 82 10.99 -0.99 5.76
N GLU A 83 10.38 -2.14 6.00
CA GLU A 83 10.97 -3.46 5.70
C GLU A 83 11.25 -3.65 4.21
N LYS A 84 10.42 -3.06 3.34
CA LYS A 84 10.60 -3.08 1.88
C LYS A 84 11.37 -1.86 1.34
N GLY A 85 11.94 -1.06 2.23
CA GLY A 85 12.84 0.05 1.90
C GLY A 85 12.17 1.27 1.25
N TRP A 86 10.85 1.46 1.38
CA TRP A 86 10.10 2.60 0.84
C TRP A 86 10.02 3.81 1.77
N GLY A 87 10.50 3.66 3.01
CA GLY A 87 10.56 4.74 4.00
C GLY A 87 11.43 5.92 3.54
N GLU A 88 11.28 7.04 4.26
CA GLU A 88 12.14 8.22 4.10
C GLU A 88 13.61 7.80 4.26
N ARG A 89 14.42 8.09 3.24
CA ARG A 89 15.87 7.94 3.28
C ARG A 89 16.51 9.12 3.97
#